data_AF-A0A936KC35-F1
#
_entry.id   AF-A0A936KC35-F1
#
_cell.length_a   1.000
_cell.length_b   1.000
_cell.length_c   1.000
_cell.angle_alpha   90.00
_cell.angle_beta   90.00
_cell.angle_gamma   90.00
#
_symmetry.space_group_name_H-M   'P 1'
#
loop_
_entity.id
_entity.type
_entity.pdbx_description
1 polymer ?
#
loop_
_entity_poly.entity_id
_entity_poly.type
_entity_poly.pdbx_seq_one_letter_code
_entity_poly.pdbx_strand_id
1 'polypeptide(L)'
;MKSVVEHELARSRGSLRDPGLLNSLAAQFGKAIGSEGALRYALQMMSDEAAAKDEPPARLSDVTEPHARGQFLVAAVFDAFVTIYERRSADLLRIAGETTGRGRDLSADLVRRLAGEACKAADQVLRMCVRALDYVPPVDLEFGEYLRAIITADADLVPDDPFRYRVAVAEAFRKRGICVPGVMSMAPDSLMWDEPDLADLPLFGAPGDLDSLFAALLGTLELNADFSVRATKARKRAGASARFNRRDESARIIGHNHVQTWRWLTGQADHAIDLERLLGIKLKREIRYCDANGQEVVSTAPGGIALSSETGEPAVEIHAVRVARRQGPDGQDLPQLVVQITQRRRGYLDPEEQQAADNGTMPHTGERWSRPDFWFRGGATLLVDLRDGRVRRCIRKRIDNDTRLAAQTAYHDRELAPVSLARMAAEPFAFIHGGHDD
;
A
#
# COMPACT_ATOMS: atom_id res chain seq x y z
N MET A 1 -19.96 12.60 -18.12
CA MET A 1 -20.04 12.00 -16.77
C MET A 1 -20.93 12.83 -15.84
N LYS A 2 -20.68 14.14 -15.67
CA LYS A 2 -21.48 15.01 -14.79
C LYS A 2 -22.99 15.04 -15.12
N SER A 3 -23.36 15.07 -16.40
CA SER A 3 -24.77 15.01 -16.85
C SER A 3 -25.48 13.70 -16.48
N VAL A 4 -24.76 12.58 -16.42
CA VAL A 4 -25.31 11.29 -15.99
C VAL A 4 -25.54 11.31 -14.48
N VAL A 5 -24.57 11.79 -13.71
CA VAL A 5 -24.69 11.93 -12.25
C VAL A 5 -25.84 12.87 -11.87
N GLU A 6 -26.01 13.98 -12.59
CA GLU A 6 -27.15 14.91 -12.40
C GLU A 6 -28.50 14.22 -12.67
N HIS A 7 -28.63 13.52 -13.80
CA HIS A 7 -29.85 12.79 -14.14
C HIS A 7 -30.22 11.76 -13.07
N GLU A 8 -29.23 11.00 -12.61
CA GLU A 8 -29.43 9.96 -11.60
C GLU A 8 -29.79 10.55 -10.23
N LEU A 9 -29.09 11.61 -9.78
CA LEU A 9 -29.42 12.28 -8.52
C LEU A 9 -30.79 12.95 -8.54
N ALA A 10 -31.25 13.45 -9.70
CA ALA A 10 -32.63 13.95 -9.83
C ALA A 10 -33.63 12.82 -9.60
N ARG A 11 -33.39 11.65 -10.20
CA ARG A 11 -34.25 10.47 -10.08
C ARG A 11 -34.30 9.90 -8.66
N SER A 12 -33.17 9.89 -7.95
CA SER A 12 -33.08 9.36 -6.58
C SER A 12 -33.35 10.40 -5.49
N ARG A 13 -33.78 11.61 -5.86
CA ARG A 13 -34.00 12.73 -4.94
C ARG A 13 -32.77 12.99 -4.06
N GLY A 14 -31.59 12.98 -4.69
CA GLY A 14 -30.31 13.27 -4.07
C GLY A 14 -29.71 12.11 -3.26
N SER A 15 -30.36 10.94 -3.21
CA SER A 15 -29.83 9.77 -2.49
C SER A 15 -28.85 8.97 -3.35
N LEU A 16 -27.71 8.61 -2.76
CA LEU A 16 -26.79 7.60 -3.31
C LEU A 16 -26.93 6.24 -2.63
N ARG A 17 -27.85 6.07 -1.68
CA ARG A 17 -28.13 4.76 -1.07
C ARG A 17 -29.20 3.96 -1.82
N ASP A 18 -29.85 4.56 -2.81
CA ASP A 18 -30.87 3.87 -3.60
C ASP A 18 -30.24 2.82 -4.53
N PRO A 19 -30.59 1.52 -4.38
CA PRO A 19 -30.02 0.42 -5.16
C PRO A 19 -30.18 0.58 -6.68
N GLY A 20 -31.23 1.28 -7.13
CA GLY A 20 -31.54 1.44 -8.56
C GLY A 20 -30.54 2.33 -9.31
N LEU A 21 -29.95 3.32 -8.61
CA LEU A 21 -29.09 4.36 -9.18
C LEU A 21 -27.69 3.85 -9.52
N LEU A 22 -27.11 3.09 -8.61
CA LEU A 22 -25.70 2.70 -8.73
C LEU A 22 -25.51 1.43 -9.54
N ASN A 23 -26.52 0.56 -9.56
CA ASN A 23 -26.51 -0.64 -10.41
C ASN A 23 -26.50 -0.29 -11.91
N SER A 24 -27.21 0.77 -12.32
CA SER A 24 -27.21 1.24 -13.72
C SER A 24 -25.87 1.86 -14.12
N LEU A 25 -25.30 2.72 -13.25
CA LEU A 25 -23.98 3.33 -13.42
C LEU A 25 -22.88 2.26 -13.42
N ALA A 26 -22.88 1.34 -12.45
CA ALA A 26 -21.90 0.26 -12.35
C ALA A 26 -21.94 -0.67 -13.58
N ALA A 27 -23.12 -0.97 -14.13
CA ALA A 27 -23.24 -1.76 -15.35
C ALA A 27 -22.64 -1.02 -16.57
N GLN A 28 -22.86 0.30 -16.69
CA GLN A 28 -22.28 1.09 -17.76
C GLN A 28 -20.75 1.22 -17.63
N PHE A 29 -20.24 1.40 -16.41
CA PHE A 29 -18.80 1.44 -16.13
C PHE A 29 -18.13 0.08 -16.35
N GLY A 30 -18.74 -1.01 -15.87
CA GLY A 30 -18.21 -2.37 -16.02
C GLY A 30 -18.10 -2.80 -17.48
N LYS A 31 -19.09 -2.45 -18.30
CA LYS A 31 -19.08 -2.71 -19.75
C LYS A 31 -17.99 -1.93 -20.50
N ALA A 32 -17.57 -0.77 -19.97
CA ALA A 32 -16.51 0.05 -20.55
C ALA A 32 -15.09 -0.39 -20.12
N ILE A 33 -14.95 -0.99 -18.93
CA ILE A 33 -13.66 -1.40 -18.34
C ILE A 33 -13.41 -2.92 -18.51
N GLY A 34 -14.40 -3.69 -18.96
CA GLY A 34 -14.29 -5.14 -19.15
C GLY A 34 -14.33 -5.96 -17.86
N SER A 35 -14.82 -5.37 -16.76
CA SER A 35 -14.95 -6.01 -15.45
C SER A 35 -16.35 -5.75 -14.89
N GLU A 36 -17.23 -6.75 -14.96
CA GLU A 36 -18.68 -6.56 -14.75
C GLU A 36 -19.16 -6.82 -13.30
N GLY A 37 -18.33 -7.40 -12.43
CA GLY A 37 -18.80 -8.04 -11.19
C GLY A 37 -18.68 -7.24 -9.89
N ALA A 38 -17.49 -6.70 -9.58
CA ALA A 38 -17.15 -6.31 -8.21
C ALA A 38 -17.95 -5.11 -7.67
N LEU A 39 -18.12 -4.08 -8.49
CA LEU A 39 -18.90 -2.89 -8.10
C LEU A 39 -20.39 -3.22 -7.98
N ARG A 40 -20.94 -4.03 -8.89
CA ARG A 40 -22.35 -4.47 -8.82
C ARG A 40 -22.63 -5.27 -7.55
N TYR A 41 -21.75 -6.21 -7.21
CA TYR A 41 -21.89 -7.00 -5.99
C TYR A 41 -21.79 -6.12 -4.74
N ALA A 42 -20.82 -5.19 -4.69
CA ALA A 42 -20.69 -4.25 -3.58
C ALA A 42 -21.98 -3.46 -3.34
N LEU A 43 -22.65 -3.04 -4.41
CA LEU A 43 -23.93 -2.34 -4.35
C LEU A 43 -25.09 -3.24 -3.94
N GLN A 44 -25.10 -4.49 -4.41
CA GLN A 44 -26.08 -5.49 -4.00
C GLN A 44 -25.95 -5.81 -2.52
N MET A 45 -24.73 -6.03 -2.02
CA MET A 45 -24.44 -6.23 -0.59
C MET A 45 -24.98 -5.07 0.25
N MET A 46 -24.76 -3.82 -0.17
CA MET A 46 -25.29 -2.65 0.54
C MET A 46 -26.82 -2.54 0.47
N SER A 47 -27.43 -2.95 -0.64
CA SER A 47 -28.89 -3.01 -0.81
C SER A 47 -29.51 -4.06 0.10
N ASP A 48 -28.93 -5.25 0.13
CA ASP A 48 -29.38 -6.38 0.93
C ASP A 48 -29.25 -6.05 2.43
N GLU A 49 -28.15 -5.41 2.85
CA GLU A 49 -28.00 -4.86 4.21
C GLU A 49 -29.04 -3.80 4.56
N ALA A 50 -29.42 -2.94 3.61
CA ALA A 50 -30.46 -1.92 3.84
C ALA A 50 -31.86 -2.54 3.98
N ALA A 51 -32.08 -3.70 3.34
CA ALA A 51 -33.34 -4.46 3.40
C ALA A 51 -33.42 -5.39 4.61
N ALA A 52 -32.31 -6.04 4.97
CA ALA A 52 -32.17 -6.98 6.08
C ALA A 52 -31.87 -6.22 7.38
N LYS A 53 -32.91 -5.67 8.01
CA LYS A 53 -32.76 -4.91 9.26
C LYS A 53 -32.24 -5.73 10.46
N ASP A 54 -32.33 -7.07 10.41
CA ASP A 54 -32.06 -7.96 11.54
C ASP A 54 -30.98 -9.03 11.28
N GLU A 55 -30.42 -9.15 10.07
CA GLU A 55 -29.32 -10.09 9.80
C GLU A 55 -27.95 -9.41 9.90
N PRO A 56 -26.95 -10.06 10.53
CA PRO A 56 -25.60 -9.51 10.58
C PRO A 56 -25.02 -9.42 9.16
N PRO A 57 -24.35 -8.32 8.79
CA PRO A 57 -23.76 -8.18 7.46
C PRO A 57 -22.71 -9.27 7.24
N ALA A 58 -22.58 -9.73 5.99
CA ALA A 58 -21.52 -10.65 5.59
C ALA A 58 -20.16 -10.06 5.96
N ARG A 59 -19.23 -10.92 6.37
CA ARG A 59 -17.89 -10.51 6.79
C ARG A 59 -16.83 -11.10 5.89
N LEU A 60 -15.70 -10.41 5.81
CA LEU A 60 -14.52 -10.90 5.08
C LEU A 60 -14.07 -12.30 5.55
N SER A 61 -14.30 -12.66 6.82
CA SER A 61 -13.98 -13.98 7.37
C SER A 61 -14.73 -15.13 6.71
N ASP A 62 -15.86 -14.83 6.07
CA ASP A 62 -16.80 -15.84 5.58
C ASP A 62 -16.44 -16.31 4.17
N VAL A 63 -15.46 -15.65 3.52
CA VAL A 63 -15.10 -15.85 2.12
C VAL A 63 -13.60 -16.04 1.96
N THR A 64 -13.23 -17.09 1.20
CA THR A 64 -11.84 -17.43 0.89
C THR A 64 -11.45 -17.09 -0.54
N GLU A 65 -12.38 -17.07 -1.48
CA GLU A 65 -12.07 -16.87 -2.90
C GLU A 65 -11.58 -15.42 -3.15
N PRO A 66 -10.43 -15.22 -3.83
CA PRO A 66 -9.81 -13.90 -4.01
C PRO A 66 -10.75 -12.82 -4.58
N HIS A 67 -11.50 -13.14 -5.64
CA HIS A 67 -12.38 -12.15 -6.27
C HIS A 67 -13.52 -11.75 -5.34
N ALA A 68 -14.12 -12.70 -4.63
CA ALA A 68 -15.18 -12.45 -3.66
C ALA A 68 -14.67 -11.69 -2.42
N ARG A 69 -13.43 -11.92 -2.00
CA ARG A 69 -12.79 -11.08 -0.96
C ARG A 69 -12.59 -9.65 -1.42
N GLY A 70 -12.11 -9.47 -2.66
CA GLY A 70 -11.94 -8.15 -3.28
C GLY A 70 -13.23 -7.31 -3.29
N GLN A 71 -14.39 -7.96 -3.37
CA GLN A 71 -15.68 -7.28 -3.32
C GLN A 71 -15.96 -6.58 -1.98
N PHE A 72 -15.51 -7.12 -0.85
CA PHE A 72 -15.63 -6.45 0.45
C PHE A 72 -14.85 -5.15 0.48
N LEU A 73 -13.65 -5.11 -0.09
CA LEU A 73 -12.86 -3.88 -0.18
C LEU A 73 -13.58 -2.82 -1.02
N VAL A 74 -14.12 -3.20 -2.19
CA VAL A 74 -14.86 -2.29 -3.06
C VAL A 74 -16.11 -1.76 -2.34
N ALA A 75 -16.84 -2.63 -1.65
CA ALA A 75 -18.01 -2.24 -0.85
C ALA A 75 -17.64 -1.25 0.26
N ALA A 76 -16.50 -1.46 0.93
CA ALA A 76 -16.03 -0.57 1.99
C ALA A 76 -15.72 0.83 1.45
N VAL A 77 -14.98 0.92 0.35
CA VAL A 77 -14.64 2.19 -0.30
C VAL A 77 -15.90 2.91 -0.77
N PHE A 78 -16.84 2.17 -1.34
CA PHE A 78 -18.08 2.74 -1.86
C PHE A 78 -18.99 3.29 -0.74
N ASP A 79 -19.15 2.56 0.36
CA ASP A 79 -19.93 3.01 1.53
C ASP A 79 -19.29 4.21 2.24
N ALA A 80 -17.96 4.25 2.30
CA ALA A 80 -17.25 5.44 2.75
C ALA A 80 -17.55 6.64 1.84
N PHE A 81 -17.47 6.48 0.52
CA PHE A 81 -17.81 7.52 -0.45
C PHE A 81 -19.24 8.04 -0.27
N VAL A 82 -20.24 7.16 -0.15
CA VAL A 82 -21.65 7.57 0.05
C VAL A 82 -21.79 8.35 1.35
N THR A 83 -21.20 7.84 2.44
CA THR A 83 -21.23 8.50 3.75
C THR A 83 -20.60 9.90 3.71
N ILE A 84 -19.48 10.05 2.98
CA ILE A 84 -18.81 11.33 2.77
C ILE A 84 -19.70 12.29 1.96
N TYR A 85 -20.30 11.81 0.86
CA TYR A 85 -21.23 12.60 0.05
C TYR A 85 -22.40 13.13 0.90
N GLU A 86 -22.99 12.29 1.73
CA GLU A 86 -24.09 12.67 2.64
C GLU A 86 -23.66 13.80 3.58
N ARG A 87 -22.45 13.72 4.15
CA ARG A 87 -21.91 14.77 5.02
C ARG A 87 -21.67 16.08 4.27
N ARG A 88 -21.15 16.01 3.04
CA ARG A 88 -20.84 17.18 2.19
C ARG A 88 -22.06 17.86 1.62
N SER A 89 -23.17 17.16 1.46
CA SER A 89 -24.42 17.68 0.89
C SER A 89 -25.46 18.06 1.93
N ALA A 90 -25.21 17.74 3.21
CA ALA A 90 -26.17 17.96 4.29
C ALA A 90 -26.58 19.42 4.49
N ASP A 91 -25.68 20.37 4.24
CA ASP A 91 -25.97 21.80 4.31
C ASP A 91 -26.84 22.26 3.14
N LEU A 92 -26.55 21.83 1.91
CA LEU A 92 -27.32 22.15 0.70
C LEU A 92 -28.77 21.71 0.83
N LEU A 93 -29.00 20.49 1.33
CA LEU A 93 -30.34 19.96 1.56
C LEU A 93 -31.08 20.73 2.65
N ARG A 94 -30.39 21.07 3.75
CA ARG A 94 -30.97 21.87 4.84
C ARG A 94 -31.36 23.28 4.39
N ILE A 95 -30.52 23.92 3.57
CA ILE A 95 -30.79 25.25 3.00
C ILE A 95 -32.00 25.19 2.07
N ALA A 96 -32.14 24.12 1.29
CA ALA A 96 -33.28 23.91 0.40
C ALA A 96 -34.58 23.51 1.13
N GLY A 97 -34.51 23.18 2.42
CA GLY A 97 -35.65 22.62 3.16
C GLY A 97 -36.01 21.19 2.73
N GLU A 98 -35.08 20.47 2.11
CA GLU A 98 -35.28 19.12 1.58
C GLU A 98 -34.57 18.08 2.45
N THR A 99 -34.96 16.81 2.32
CA THR A 99 -34.33 15.68 3.01
C THR A 99 -33.88 14.64 2.00
N THR A 100 -32.69 14.09 2.13
CA THR A 100 -32.14 13.11 1.18
C THR A 100 -33.11 11.95 0.93
N GLY A 101 -33.38 11.64 -0.34
CA GLY A 101 -34.20 10.49 -0.74
C GLY A 101 -35.68 10.57 -0.35
N ARG A 102 -36.15 11.68 0.22
CA ARG A 102 -37.54 11.89 0.64
C ARG A 102 -38.02 13.25 0.14
N GLY A 103 -39.32 13.40 -0.04
CA GLY A 103 -39.92 14.69 -0.44
C GLY A 103 -40.22 14.80 -1.94
N ARG A 104 -40.29 16.04 -2.41
CA ARG A 104 -40.65 16.40 -3.79
C ARG A 104 -39.45 16.27 -4.72
N ASP A 105 -39.68 16.47 -6.02
CA ASP A 105 -38.60 16.52 -6.98
C ASP A 105 -37.69 17.72 -6.69
N LEU A 106 -36.38 17.47 -6.69
CA LEU A 106 -35.38 18.49 -6.40
C LEU A 106 -35.28 19.49 -7.55
N SER A 107 -35.02 20.76 -7.24
CA SER A 107 -34.76 21.76 -8.27
C SER A 107 -33.51 21.40 -9.08
N ALA A 108 -33.49 21.74 -10.37
CA ALA A 108 -32.35 21.44 -11.25
C ALA A 108 -31.03 22.05 -10.73
N ASP A 109 -31.09 23.22 -10.09
CA ASP A 109 -29.92 23.86 -9.50
C ASP A 109 -29.40 23.12 -8.26
N LEU A 110 -30.30 22.60 -7.42
CA LEU A 110 -29.91 21.78 -6.27
C LEU A 110 -29.27 20.47 -6.76
N VAL A 111 -29.88 19.79 -7.74
CA VAL A 111 -29.31 18.59 -8.37
C VAL A 111 -27.90 18.86 -8.90
N ARG A 112 -27.69 19.97 -9.61
CA ARG A 112 -26.37 20.35 -10.14
C ARG A 112 -25.33 20.56 -9.03
N ARG A 113 -25.74 21.16 -7.90
CA ARG A 113 -24.85 21.34 -6.73
C ARG A 113 -24.54 20.01 -6.05
N LEU A 114 -25.53 19.15 -5.85
CA LEU A 114 -25.35 17.80 -5.30
C LEU A 114 -24.41 16.96 -6.18
N ALA A 115 -24.59 17.00 -7.50
CA ALA A 115 -23.69 16.32 -8.45
C ALA A 115 -22.25 16.86 -8.34
N GLY A 116 -22.08 18.16 -8.11
CA GLY A 116 -20.78 18.76 -7.82
C GLY A 116 -20.12 18.16 -6.57
N GLU A 117 -20.86 18.03 -5.47
CA GLU A 117 -20.32 17.43 -4.24
C GLU A 117 -20.07 15.92 -4.38
N ALA A 118 -20.91 15.19 -5.11
CA ALA A 118 -20.68 13.78 -5.41
C ALA A 118 -19.38 13.58 -6.21
N CYS A 119 -19.15 14.38 -7.26
CA CYS A 119 -17.92 14.31 -8.04
C CYS A 119 -16.67 14.65 -7.20
N LYS A 120 -16.73 15.68 -6.34
CA LYS A 120 -15.62 16.03 -5.44
C LYS A 120 -15.33 14.93 -4.42
N ALA A 121 -16.37 14.35 -3.81
CA ALA A 121 -16.22 13.25 -2.86
C ALA A 121 -15.58 12.03 -3.52
N ALA A 122 -16.04 11.65 -4.71
CA ALA A 122 -15.50 10.52 -5.47
C ALA A 122 -14.04 10.73 -5.87
N ASP A 123 -13.69 11.92 -6.40
CA ASP A 123 -12.31 12.25 -6.77
C ASP A 123 -11.38 12.21 -5.56
N GLN A 124 -11.80 12.78 -4.42
CA GLN A 124 -11.00 12.78 -3.21
C GLN A 124 -10.82 11.37 -2.62
N VAL A 125 -11.87 10.56 -2.56
CA VAL A 125 -11.76 9.16 -2.09
C VAL A 125 -10.83 8.35 -3.00
N LEU A 126 -10.94 8.52 -4.33
CA LEU A 126 -10.03 7.85 -5.28
C LEU A 126 -8.58 8.29 -5.06
N ARG A 127 -8.32 9.59 -4.89
CA ARG A 127 -6.98 10.10 -4.59
C ARG A 127 -6.44 9.57 -3.27
N MET A 128 -7.27 9.44 -2.24
CA MET A 128 -6.88 8.80 -0.98
C MET A 128 -6.41 7.36 -1.22
N CYS A 129 -7.19 6.55 -1.94
CA CYS A 129 -6.85 5.18 -2.31
C CYS A 129 -5.57 5.08 -3.15
N VAL A 130 -5.44 5.87 -4.21
CA VAL A 130 -4.26 5.83 -5.09
C VAL A 130 -2.99 6.22 -4.34
N ARG A 131 -3.06 7.26 -3.52
CA ARG A 131 -1.93 7.71 -2.69
C ARG A 131 -1.54 6.67 -1.64
N ALA A 132 -2.50 5.93 -1.09
CA ALA A 132 -2.25 4.88 -0.11
C ALA A 132 -1.31 3.78 -0.65
N LEU A 133 -1.25 3.56 -1.96
CA LEU A 133 -0.34 2.59 -2.58
C LEU A 133 1.15 2.92 -2.39
N ASP A 134 1.49 4.14 -1.99
CA ASP A 134 2.85 4.49 -1.56
C ASP A 134 3.11 4.18 -0.07
N TYR A 135 2.04 3.94 0.70
CA TYR A 135 2.05 3.71 2.15
C TYR A 135 1.75 2.25 2.51
N VAL A 136 2.00 1.33 1.58
CA VAL A 136 1.84 -0.11 1.81
C VAL A 136 3.21 -0.79 2.03
N PRO A 137 3.25 -1.92 2.75
CA PRO A 137 4.42 -2.79 2.72
C PRO A 137 4.73 -3.21 1.27
N PRO A 138 5.99 -3.52 0.94
CA PRO A 138 6.38 -3.84 -0.44
C PRO A 138 5.91 -5.22 -0.90
N VAL A 139 5.47 -6.08 0.02
CA VAL A 139 5.03 -7.45 -0.20
C VAL A 139 3.91 -7.82 0.77
N ASP A 140 3.14 -8.87 0.45
CA ASP A 140 2.12 -9.48 1.30
C ASP A 140 1.14 -8.46 1.92
N LEU A 141 0.60 -7.56 1.10
CA LEU A 141 -0.34 -6.54 1.51
C LEU A 141 -1.67 -7.14 1.97
N GLU A 142 -2.08 -6.81 3.19
CA GLU A 142 -3.40 -7.16 3.72
C GLU A 142 -4.39 -5.99 3.65
N PHE A 143 -5.70 -6.27 3.64
CA PHE A 143 -6.73 -5.22 3.60
C PHE A 143 -6.68 -4.27 4.80
N GLY A 144 -6.37 -4.79 5.99
CA GLY A 144 -6.18 -3.96 7.18
C GLY A 144 -4.98 -3.00 7.04
N GLU A 145 -3.90 -3.45 6.42
CA GLU A 145 -2.72 -2.61 6.17
C GLU A 145 -3.00 -1.56 5.11
N TYR A 146 -3.79 -1.90 4.08
CA TYR A 146 -4.27 -0.92 3.11
C TYR A 146 -5.17 0.15 3.75
N LEU A 147 -6.01 -0.21 4.72
CA LEU A 147 -6.74 0.78 5.52
C LEU A 147 -5.79 1.73 6.25
N ARG A 148 -4.80 1.19 6.98
CA ARG A 148 -3.78 2.02 7.64
C ARG A 148 -3.09 2.96 6.66
N ALA A 149 -2.75 2.45 5.47
CA ALA A 149 -2.14 3.22 4.41
C ALA A 149 -3.04 4.38 3.94
N ILE A 150 -4.35 4.15 3.74
CA ILE A 150 -5.31 5.21 3.36
C ILE A 150 -5.37 6.30 4.43
N ILE A 151 -5.53 5.92 5.70
CA ILE A 151 -5.67 6.86 6.81
C ILE A 151 -4.38 7.67 6.99
N THR A 152 -3.23 7.00 6.99
CA THR A 152 -1.91 7.65 7.17
C THR A 152 -1.62 8.62 6.03
N ALA A 153 -1.75 8.16 4.79
CA ALA A 153 -1.45 8.97 3.62
C ALA A 153 -2.31 10.23 3.55
N ASP A 154 -3.56 10.13 4.02
CA ASP A 154 -4.48 11.25 4.11
C ASP A 154 -4.12 12.25 5.20
N ALA A 155 -3.89 11.76 6.42
CA ALA A 155 -3.48 12.61 7.53
C ALA A 155 -2.19 13.38 7.24
N ASP A 156 -1.22 12.75 6.55
CA ASP A 156 0.06 13.38 6.21
C ASP A 156 -0.07 14.57 5.23
N LEU A 157 -1.03 14.54 4.30
CA LEU A 157 -1.23 15.62 3.31
C LEU A 157 -2.30 16.63 3.73
N VAL A 158 -3.36 16.15 4.37
CA VAL A 158 -4.55 16.92 4.73
C VAL A 158 -4.80 16.74 6.24
N PRO A 159 -4.10 17.52 7.09
CA PRO A 159 -4.22 17.39 8.54
C PRO A 159 -5.65 17.61 9.01
N ASP A 160 -6.32 18.64 8.49
CA ASP A 160 -7.69 18.98 8.83
C ASP A 160 -8.70 18.18 8.00
N ASP A 161 -9.53 17.37 8.66
CA ASP A 161 -10.56 16.55 8.00
C ASP A 161 -11.98 16.99 8.42
N PRO A 162 -12.46 18.14 7.89
CA PRO A 162 -13.72 18.74 8.35
C PRO A 162 -14.95 17.86 8.09
N PHE A 163 -14.91 17.04 7.04
CA PHE A 163 -16.00 16.12 6.68
C PHE A 163 -15.78 14.69 7.22
N ARG A 164 -14.70 14.48 7.98
CA ARG A 164 -14.39 13.21 8.64
C ARG A 164 -14.26 12.03 7.66
N TYR A 165 -13.63 12.26 6.50
CA TYR A 165 -13.30 11.24 5.51
C TYR A 165 -12.64 10.02 6.15
N ARG A 166 -11.63 10.24 7.00
CA ARG A 166 -10.88 9.15 7.65
C ARG A 166 -11.77 8.28 8.54
N VAL A 167 -12.70 8.90 9.27
CA VAL A 167 -13.70 8.18 10.08
C VAL A 167 -14.64 7.37 9.20
N ALA A 168 -15.15 7.94 8.10
CA ALA A 168 -16.06 7.24 7.20
C ALA A 168 -15.39 5.99 6.58
N VAL A 169 -14.12 6.09 6.19
CA VAL A 169 -13.35 4.97 5.66
C VAL A 169 -13.14 3.90 6.75
N ALA A 170 -12.70 4.27 7.95
CA ALA A 170 -12.49 3.33 9.05
C ALA A 170 -13.77 2.59 9.46
N GLU A 171 -14.89 3.29 9.56
CA GLU A 171 -16.19 2.70 9.88
C GLU A 171 -16.68 1.75 8.78
N ALA A 172 -16.53 2.13 7.51
CA ALA A 172 -16.93 1.31 6.39
C ALA A 172 -16.11 0.01 6.30
N PHE A 173 -14.81 0.05 6.57
CA PHE A 173 -13.96 -1.14 6.63
C PHE A 173 -14.35 -2.04 7.81
N ARG A 174 -14.53 -1.46 9.00
CA ARG A 174 -14.98 -2.19 10.20
C ARG A 174 -16.32 -2.89 9.96
N LYS A 175 -17.27 -2.22 9.30
CA LYS A 175 -18.60 -2.78 8.99
C LYS A 175 -18.51 -4.11 8.24
N ARG A 176 -17.47 -4.30 7.43
CA ARG A 176 -17.22 -5.49 6.59
C ARG A 176 -16.29 -6.52 7.23
N GLY A 177 -15.95 -6.33 8.50
CA GLY A 177 -15.00 -7.19 9.21
C GLY A 177 -13.54 -7.02 8.77
N ILE A 178 -13.22 -5.94 8.05
CA ILE A 178 -11.82 -5.60 7.75
C ILE A 178 -11.25 -4.90 8.99
N CYS A 179 -10.49 -5.66 9.76
CA CYS A 179 -9.85 -5.20 10.99
C CYS A 179 -8.33 -5.09 10.80
N VAL A 180 -7.68 -4.37 11.71
CA VAL A 180 -6.23 -4.22 11.74
C VAL A 180 -5.70 -4.94 12.98
N PRO A 181 -4.83 -5.96 12.84
CA PRO A 181 -4.20 -6.61 13.99
C PRO A 181 -3.32 -5.61 14.78
N GLY A 182 -3.34 -5.73 16.11
CA GLY A 182 -2.42 -4.99 16.99
C GLY A 182 -2.78 -3.53 17.28
N VAL A 183 -3.86 -2.97 16.72
CA VAL A 183 -4.33 -1.63 17.08
C VAL A 183 -5.40 -1.69 18.18
N MET A 184 -5.39 -0.72 19.10
CA MET A 184 -6.33 -0.68 20.24
C MET A 184 -7.74 -0.26 19.82
N SER A 185 -7.88 0.49 18.73
CA SER A 185 -9.16 0.99 18.25
C SER A 185 -9.15 1.24 16.73
N MET A 186 -10.33 1.37 16.14
CA MET A 186 -10.52 1.78 14.74
C MET A 186 -10.61 3.31 14.59
N ALA A 187 -10.18 4.09 15.58
CA ALA A 187 -10.08 5.54 15.44
C ALA A 187 -8.95 5.88 14.45
N PRO A 188 -9.07 6.95 13.63
CA PRO A 188 -8.06 7.32 12.65
C PRO A 188 -6.63 7.37 13.21
N ASP A 189 -6.43 8.02 14.35
CA ASP A 189 -5.09 8.18 14.95
C ASP A 189 -4.48 6.83 15.35
N SER A 190 -5.28 5.87 15.82
CA SER A 190 -4.83 4.51 16.14
C SER A 190 -4.50 3.67 14.91
N LEU A 191 -5.04 4.02 13.74
CA LEU A 191 -4.83 3.30 12.48
C LEU A 191 -3.60 3.81 11.71
N MET A 192 -3.08 4.98 12.04
CA MET A 192 -1.93 5.55 11.35
C MET A 192 -0.71 4.64 11.51
N TRP A 193 0.12 4.57 10.48
CA TRP A 193 1.47 4.01 10.61
C TRP A 193 2.27 4.95 11.52
N ASP A 194 2.87 4.36 12.55
CA ASP A 194 3.70 5.10 13.49
C ASP A 194 4.97 5.61 12.80
N GLU A 195 5.56 6.67 13.36
CA GLU A 195 6.92 7.06 13.01
C GLU A 195 7.89 5.93 13.39
N PRO A 196 9.02 5.78 12.67
CA PRO A 196 10.00 4.77 13.02
C PRO A 196 10.44 4.89 14.48
N ASP A 197 10.23 3.82 15.25
CA ASP A 197 10.72 3.75 16.62
C ASP A 197 12.23 3.51 16.61
N LEU A 198 12.98 4.49 17.11
CA LEU A 198 14.44 4.47 17.20
C LEU A 198 14.94 4.11 18.60
N ALA A 199 14.05 3.95 19.59
CA ALA A 199 14.44 3.78 20.99
C ALA A 199 15.27 2.52 21.23
N ASP A 200 14.98 1.46 20.47
CA ASP A 200 15.64 0.14 20.59
C ASP A 200 16.79 -0.04 19.57
N LEU A 201 17.25 1.02 18.91
CA LEU A 201 18.32 0.97 17.91
C LEU A 201 19.67 1.38 18.55
N PRO A 202 20.62 0.44 18.72
CA PRO A 202 21.84 0.70 19.49
C PRO A 202 22.75 1.80 18.94
N LEU A 203 22.68 2.12 17.64
CA LEU A 203 23.56 3.08 16.98
C LEU A 203 22.86 4.40 16.61
N PHE A 204 21.55 4.39 16.36
CA PHE A 204 20.73 5.59 16.12
C PHE A 204 20.22 6.24 17.43
N GLY A 205 21.08 6.27 18.45
CA GLY A 205 20.73 6.70 19.80
C GLY A 205 20.58 8.22 19.98
N ALA A 206 21.07 9.05 19.05
CA ALA A 206 20.88 10.49 19.10
C ALA A 206 19.78 10.98 18.14
N PRO A 207 18.97 11.99 18.52
CA PRO A 207 18.00 12.59 17.63
C PRO A 207 18.66 13.10 16.34
N GLY A 208 18.24 12.58 15.20
CA GLY A 208 18.71 12.99 13.88
C GLY A 208 19.86 12.16 13.28
N ASP A 209 20.34 11.10 13.95
CA ASP A 209 21.33 10.18 13.37
C ASP A 209 20.79 9.52 12.10
N LEU A 210 19.55 9.01 12.18
CA LEU A 210 18.84 8.45 11.03
C LEU A 210 18.67 9.49 9.91
N ASP A 211 18.24 10.70 10.26
CA ASP A 211 18.03 11.78 9.30
C ASP A 211 19.34 12.16 8.58
N SER A 212 20.45 12.21 9.32
CA SER A 212 21.77 12.53 8.76
C SER A 212 22.25 11.43 7.80
N LEU A 213 22.02 10.17 8.14
CA LEU A 213 22.36 9.03 7.30
C LEU A 213 21.56 9.06 5.98
N PHE A 214 20.27 9.36 6.06
CA PHE A 214 19.41 9.47 4.87
C PHE A 214 19.67 10.75 4.07
N ALA A 215 20.07 11.85 4.70
CA ALA A 215 20.49 13.06 4.00
C ALA A 215 21.71 12.80 3.11
N ALA A 216 22.65 11.96 3.56
CA ALA A 216 23.77 11.52 2.74
C ALA A 216 23.32 10.74 1.49
N LEU A 217 22.34 9.83 1.63
CA LEU A 217 21.71 9.17 0.49
C LEU A 217 21.07 10.18 -0.46
N LEU A 218 20.25 11.11 0.05
CA LEU A 218 19.55 12.10 -0.77
C LEU A 218 20.51 12.93 -1.62
N GLY A 219 21.70 13.27 -1.10
CA GLY A 219 22.74 13.98 -1.85
C GLY A 219 23.29 13.23 -3.07
N THR A 220 23.09 11.91 -3.17
CA THR A 220 23.54 11.08 -4.30
C THR A 220 22.48 10.86 -5.37
N LEU A 221 21.21 11.13 -5.06
CA LEU A 221 20.08 10.83 -5.93
C LEU A 221 19.79 11.94 -6.93
N GLU A 222 19.36 11.54 -8.13
CA GLU A 222 18.80 12.46 -9.11
C GLU A 222 17.28 12.58 -8.89
N LEU A 223 16.86 13.60 -8.13
CA LEU A 223 15.45 13.81 -7.72
C LEU A 223 14.63 14.64 -8.72
N ASN A 224 15.31 15.30 -9.67
CA ASN A 224 14.68 16.12 -10.72
C ASN A 224 15.14 15.63 -12.09
N ALA A 225 14.19 15.48 -13.01
CA ALA A 225 14.49 15.28 -14.41
C ALA A 225 14.60 16.64 -15.12
N ASP A 226 15.79 17.22 -15.16
CA ASP A 226 16.05 18.46 -15.91
C ASP A 226 16.15 18.19 -17.42
N PHE A 227 14.98 18.09 -18.06
CA PHE A 227 14.86 17.80 -19.48
C PHE A 227 15.36 18.94 -20.39
N SER A 228 15.45 20.18 -19.89
CA SER A 228 15.77 21.38 -20.68
C SER A 228 17.27 21.51 -20.99
N VAL A 229 18.13 21.39 -19.97
CA VAL A 229 19.59 21.57 -20.08
C VAL A 229 20.22 20.47 -20.94
N ARG A 230 19.73 19.23 -20.82
CA ARG A 230 20.29 18.08 -21.53
C ARG A 230 19.74 17.93 -22.96
N ALA A 231 18.50 18.32 -23.24
CA ALA A 231 18.01 18.43 -24.60
C ALA A 231 18.88 19.39 -25.43
N THR A 232 19.32 20.51 -24.83
CA THR A 232 20.22 21.47 -25.48
C THR A 232 21.61 20.86 -25.73
N LYS A 233 22.19 20.12 -24.77
CA LYS A 233 23.47 19.41 -24.98
C LYS A 233 23.38 18.29 -26.02
N ALA A 234 22.29 17.52 -26.04
CA ALA A 234 22.04 16.46 -27.01
C ALA A 234 21.86 17.02 -28.43
N ARG A 235 21.11 18.12 -28.59
CA ARG A 235 21.01 18.86 -29.87
C ARG A 235 22.37 19.37 -30.36
N LYS A 236 23.25 19.77 -29.44
CA LYS A 236 24.60 20.27 -29.76
C LYS A 236 25.56 19.16 -30.22
N ARG A 237 25.36 17.91 -29.76
CA ARG A 237 26.21 16.75 -30.10
C ARG A 237 25.73 15.95 -31.31
N ALA A 238 24.42 15.81 -31.51
CA ALA A 238 23.83 14.91 -32.52
C ALA A 238 23.05 15.65 -33.63
N GLY A 239 23.19 16.97 -33.72
CA GLY A 239 22.50 17.80 -34.72
C GLY A 239 21.01 18.03 -34.40
N ALA A 240 20.38 18.92 -35.18
CA ALA A 240 19.01 19.40 -34.95
C ALA A 240 17.91 18.31 -34.95
N SER A 241 18.24 17.11 -35.41
CA SER A 241 17.32 15.97 -35.58
C SER A 241 17.34 14.96 -34.42
N ALA A 242 18.20 15.12 -33.41
CA ALA A 242 18.24 14.19 -32.28
C ALA A 242 16.96 14.29 -31.43
N ARG A 243 16.09 13.29 -31.57
CA ARG A 243 14.83 13.19 -30.83
C ARG A 243 15.17 12.77 -29.39
N PHE A 244 15.25 13.73 -28.47
CA PHE A 244 15.48 13.46 -27.06
C PHE A 244 14.31 12.63 -26.50
N ASN A 245 14.55 11.35 -26.24
CA ASN A 245 13.52 10.46 -25.72
C ASN A 245 13.42 10.63 -24.20
N ARG A 246 12.34 11.27 -23.75
CA ARG A 246 12.07 11.48 -22.32
C ARG A 246 11.96 10.17 -21.54
N ARG A 247 11.56 9.06 -22.19
CA ARG A 247 11.48 7.74 -21.56
C ARG A 247 12.86 7.20 -21.19
N ASP A 248 13.84 7.33 -22.09
CA ASP A 248 15.18 6.82 -21.86
C ASP A 248 15.89 7.58 -20.73
N GLU A 249 15.68 8.91 -20.66
CA GLU A 249 16.22 9.71 -19.54
C GLU A 249 15.55 9.36 -18.21
N SER A 250 14.22 9.16 -18.19
CA SER A 250 13.53 8.68 -16.99
C SER A 250 14.04 7.31 -16.55
N ALA A 251 14.22 6.37 -17.49
CA ALA A 251 14.76 5.04 -17.19
C ALA A 251 16.19 5.11 -16.65
N ARG A 252 17.02 6.01 -17.19
CA ARG A 252 18.39 6.26 -16.67
C ARG A 252 18.37 6.81 -15.25
N ILE A 253 17.53 7.79 -14.96
CA ILE A 253 17.40 8.38 -13.61
C ILE A 253 16.95 7.31 -12.61
N ILE A 254 15.94 6.51 -12.98
CA ILE A 254 15.47 5.39 -12.17
C ILE A 254 16.60 4.40 -11.90
N GLY A 255 17.30 3.94 -12.95
CA GLY A 255 18.42 3.02 -12.81
C GLY A 255 19.57 3.58 -11.97
N HIS A 256 19.93 4.85 -12.14
CA HIS A 256 20.92 5.54 -11.31
C HIS A 256 20.49 5.53 -9.84
N ASN A 257 19.27 5.99 -9.55
CA ASN A 257 18.77 6.06 -8.18
C ASN A 257 18.69 4.67 -7.52
N HIS A 258 18.28 3.64 -8.25
CA HIS A 258 18.26 2.26 -7.74
C HIS A 258 19.67 1.79 -7.35
N VAL A 259 20.67 2.01 -8.22
CA VAL A 259 22.06 1.62 -7.95
C VAL A 259 22.65 2.41 -6.79
N GLN A 260 22.41 3.73 -6.72
CA GLN A 260 22.91 4.55 -5.61
C GLN A 260 22.31 4.12 -4.27
N THR A 261 20.98 3.92 -4.21
CA THR A 261 20.32 3.44 -2.99
C THR A 261 20.83 2.05 -2.60
N TRP A 262 21.01 1.14 -3.56
CA TRP A 262 21.55 -0.18 -3.29
C TRP A 262 22.98 -0.11 -2.73
N ARG A 263 23.88 0.65 -3.37
CA ARG A 263 25.27 0.83 -2.92
C ARG A 263 25.37 1.49 -1.56
N TRP A 264 24.54 2.51 -1.33
CA TRP A 264 24.46 3.18 -0.04
C TRP A 264 24.07 2.18 1.04
N LEU A 265 22.99 1.42 0.83
CA LEU A 265 22.47 0.47 1.81
C LEU A 265 23.45 -0.66 2.11
N THR A 266 24.03 -1.29 1.09
CA THR A 266 25.00 -2.40 1.26
C THR A 266 26.36 -1.93 1.77
N GLY A 267 26.68 -0.64 1.59
CA GLY A 267 27.89 0.00 2.11
C GLY A 267 27.82 0.42 3.57
N GLN A 268 26.64 0.41 4.22
CA GLN A 268 26.49 0.82 5.64
C GLN A 268 26.90 -0.27 6.63
N ALA A 269 28.15 -0.74 6.58
CA ALA A 269 28.64 -1.78 7.49
C ALA A 269 28.52 -1.36 8.97
N ASP A 270 28.89 -0.11 9.28
CA ASP A 270 28.90 0.40 10.65
C ASP A 270 27.49 0.54 11.24
N HIS A 271 26.45 0.72 10.42
CA HIS A 271 25.05 0.89 10.84
C HIS A 271 24.17 -0.32 10.49
N ALA A 272 24.78 -1.44 10.10
CA ALA A 272 24.06 -2.56 9.50
C ALA A 272 23.00 -3.13 10.44
N ILE A 273 23.29 -3.29 11.74
CA ILE A 273 22.34 -3.84 12.71
C ILE A 273 21.08 -2.98 12.84
N ASP A 274 21.23 -1.66 12.87
CA ASP A 274 20.10 -0.74 13.02
C ASP A 274 19.28 -0.66 11.76
N LEU A 275 19.92 -0.70 10.58
CA LEU A 275 19.22 -0.77 9.31
C LEU A 275 18.48 -2.10 9.13
N GLU A 276 19.09 -3.23 9.53
CA GLU A 276 18.40 -4.53 9.55
C GLU A 276 17.16 -4.48 10.45
N ARG A 277 17.30 -3.92 11.67
CA ARG A 277 16.21 -3.77 12.62
C ARG A 277 15.16 -2.76 12.18
N LEU A 278 15.53 -1.68 11.52
CA LEU A 278 14.61 -0.66 11.03
C LEU A 278 13.81 -1.18 9.83
N LEU A 279 14.47 -1.82 8.87
CA LEU A 279 13.88 -2.24 7.59
C LEU A 279 13.30 -3.65 7.65
N GLY A 280 13.65 -4.46 8.66
CA GLY A 280 13.24 -5.86 8.74
C GLY A 280 13.86 -6.75 7.66
N ILE A 281 15.09 -6.44 7.25
CA ILE A 281 15.87 -7.20 6.26
C ILE A 281 17.19 -7.65 6.89
N LYS A 282 17.97 -8.44 6.16
CA LYS A 282 19.36 -8.80 6.48
C LYS A 282 20.31 -8.19 5.46
N LEU A 283 21.37 -7.55 5.94
CA LEU A 283 22.44 -6.93 5.14
C LEU A 283 23.74 -7.72 5.22
N LYS A 284 23.94 -8.46 6.33
CA LYS A 284 25.14 -9.28 6.56
C LYS A 284 24.74 -10.68 7.01
N ARG A 285 25.60 -11.66 6.71
CA ARG A 285 25.41 -13.05 7.19
C ARG A 285 25.49 -13.14 8.71
N GLU A 286 26.41 -12.39 9.32
CA GLU A 286 26.61 -12.32 10.76
C GLU A 286 26.99 -10.88 11.13
N ILE A 287 26.36 -10.33 12.17
CA ILE A 287 26.71 -9.06 12.79
C ILE A 287 26.88 -9.29 14.28
N ARG A 288 28.01 -8.83 14.83
CA ARG A 288 28.26 -8.81 16.28
C ARG A 288 28.15 -7.38 16.78
N TYR A 289 27.37 -7.17 17.82
CA TYR A 289 27.15 -5.86 18.42
C TYR A 289 26.86 -6.02 19.92
N CYS A 290 26.98 -4.93 20.68
CA CYS A 290 26.55 -4.91 22.08
C CYS A 290 25.11 -4.42 22.17
N ASP A 291 24.28 -5.12 22.94
CA ASP A 291 22.93 -4.64 23.24
C ASP A 291 22.93 -3.45 24.22
N ALA A 292 21.75 -2.96 24.58
CA ALA A 292 21.59 -1.85 25.53
C ALA A 292 22.17 -2.13 26.92
N ASN A 293 22.36 -3.40 27.29
CA ASN A 293 22.96 -3.81 28.57
C ASN A 293 24.47 -4.04 28.46
N GLY A 294 25.06 -3.81 27.28
CA GLY A 294 26.48 -4.06 27.01
C GLY A 294 26.83 -5.53 26.79
N GLN A 295 25.83 -6.40 26.59
CA GLN A 295 26.05 -7.82 26.32
C GLN A 295 26.31 -8.03 24.81
N GLU A 296 27.33 -8.82 24.47
CA GLU A 296 27.61 -9.17 23.08
C GLU A 296 26.50 -10.08 22.54
N VAL A 297 25.90 -9.65 21.44
CA VAL A 297 24.85 -10.36 20.71
C VAL A 297 25.29 -10.58 19.27
N VAL A 298 25.02 -11.78 18.77
CA VAL A 298 25.26 -12.15 17.37
C VAL A 298 23.92 -12.20 16.65
N SER A 299 23.74 -11.35 15.64
CA SER A 299 22.62 -11.46 14.70
C SER A 299 23.06 -12.20 13.47
N THR A 300 22.39 -13.31 13.14
CA THR A 300 22.66 -14.10 11.94
C THR A 300 21.50 -14.00 10.96
N ALA A 301 21.82 -14.02 9.66
CA ALA A 301 20.82 -14.19 8.62
C ALA A 301 20.44 -15.68 8.50
N PRO A 302 19.17 -16.01 8.20
CA PRO A 302 18.78 -17.38 7.87
C PRO A 302 19.61 -17.90 6.67
N GLY A 303 20.11 -19.14 6.76
CA GLY A 303 20.92 -19.76 5.71
C GLY A 303 20.22 -19.81 4.34
N GLY A 304 18.89 -19.98 4.35
CA GLY A 304 18.05 -20.02 3.15
C GLY A 304 17.88 -18.68 2.43
N ILE A 305 18.41 -17.58 2.97
CA ILE A 305 18.33 -16.27 2.35
C ILE A 305 19.02 -16.25 0.98
N ALA A 306 18.46 -15.51 0.02
CA ALA A 306 19.13 -15.28 -1.26
C ALA A 306 20.42 -14.48 -1.02
N LEU A 307 21.48 -14.80 -1.74
CA LEU A 307 22.79 -14.12 -1.64
C LEU A 307 23.09 -13.36 -2.92
N SER A 308 23.72 -12.21 -2.77
CA SER A 308 24.24 -11.43 -3.89
C SER A 308 25.43 -12.16 -4.50
N SER A 309 25.42 -12.33 -5.82
CA SER A 309 26.56 -12.88 -6.55
C SER A 309 27.78 -11.96 -6.55
N GLU A 310 27.58 -10.66 -6.32
CA GLU A 310 28.63 -9.64 -6.29
C GLU A 310 29.34 -9.58 -4.93
N THR A 311 28.59 -9.66 -3.83
CA THR A 311 29.13 -9.45 -2.48
C THR A 311 29.22 -10.73 -1.63
N GLY A 312 28.47 -11.78 -1.98
CA GLY A 312 28.32 -12.99 -1.15
C GLY A 312 27.47 -12.79 0.11
N GLU A 313 26.99 -11.57 0.36
CA GLU A 313 26.12 -11.20 1.48
C GLU A 313 24.64 -11.38 1.10
N PRO A 314 23.70 -11.33 2.07
CA PRO A 314 22.27 -11.38 1.78
C PRO A 314 21.86 -10.38 0.68
N ALA A 315 21.17 -10.89 -0.34
CA ALA A 315 20.75 -10.09 -1.48
C ALA A 315 19.61 -9.15 -1.06
N VAL A 316 19.69 -7.91 -1.51
CA VAL A 316 18.64 -6.91 -1.32
C VAL A 316 18.31 -6.32 -2.69
N GLU A 317 17.02 -6.21 -3.00
CA GLU A 317 16.51 -5.69 -4.26
C GLU A 317 15.85 -4.32 -4.01
N ILE A 318 16.23 -3.32 -4.81
CA ILE A 318 15.60 -2.00 -4.79
C ILE A 318 14.57 -1.96 -5.93
N HIS A 319 13.28 -2.03 -5.59
CA HIS A 319 12.20 -2.06 -6.57
C HIS A 319 11.75 -0.67 -7.03
N ALA A 320 11.84 0.31 -6.14
CA ALA A 320 11.46 1.69 -6.47
C ALA A 320 12.31 2.68 -5.69
N VAL A 321 12.77 3.72 -6.39
CA VAL A 321 13.30 4.95 -5.81
C VAL A 321 12.69 6.11 -6.59
N ARG A 322 11.56 6.64 -6.11
CA ARG A 322 10.77 7.61 -6.87
C ARG A 322 10.30 8.77 -6.02
N VAL A 323 10.22 9.94 -6.64
CA VAL A 323 9.63 11.13 -6.02
C VAL A 323 8.13 11.14 -6.27
N ALA A 324 7.35 11.11 -5.20
CA ALA A 324 5.91 11.36 -5.21
C ALA A 324 5.66 12.84 -4.88
N ARG A 325 5.09 13.60 -5.82
CA ARG A 325 4.68 15.00 -5.59
C ARG A 325 3.18 15.04 -5.44
N ARG A 326 2.70 15.58 -4.32
CA ARG A 326 1.29 15.52 -3.95
C ARG A 326 0.80 16.89 -3.53
N GLN A 327 -0.34 17.27 -4.10
CA GLN A 327 -1.02 18.52 -3.78
C GLN A 327 -2.35 18.20 -3.09
N GLY A 328 -2.55 18.80 -1.92
CA GLY A 328 -3.80 18.76 -1.17
C GLY A 328 -4.84 19.73 -1.75
N PRO A 329 -6.11 19.58 -1.34
CA PRO A 329 -7.21 20.40 -1.84
C PRO A 329 -7.08 21.88 -1.49
N ASP A 330 -6.38 22.23 -0.41
CA ASP A 330 -6.19 23.62 0.04
C ASP A 330 -4.78 24.14 -0.26
N GLY A 331 -4.08 23.52 -1.21
CA GLY A 331 -2.74 23.95 -1.63
C GLY A 331 -1.60 23.40 -0.78
N GLN A 332 -1.86 22.41 0.09
CA GLN A 332 -0.80 21.68 0.77
C GLN A 332 0.12 21.01 -0.27
N ASP A 333 1.43 21.03 -0.05
CA ASP A 333 2.40 20.33 -0.89
C ASP A 333 3.24 19.36 -0.04
N LEU A 334 3.29 18.11 -0.47
CA LEU A 334 3.99 17.03 0.20
C LEU A 334 4.83 16.26 -0.81
N PRO A 335 6.03 16.76 -1.17
CA PRO A 335 7.00 16.00 -1.93
C PRO A 335 7.66 14.95 -1.02
N GLN A 336 7.59 13.69 -1.42
CA GLN A 336 8.21 12.59 -0.70
C GLN A 336 9.05 11.72 -1.63
N LEU A 337 10.14 11.16 -1.11
CA LEU A 337 10.83 10.05 -1.72
C LEU A 337 10.21 8.76 -1.20
N VAL A 338 9.77 7.91 -2.12
CA VAL A 338 9.30 6.55 -1.86
C VAL A 338 10.42 5.60 -2.25
N VAL A 339 10.91 4.82 -1.29
CA VAL A 339 11.89 3.76 -1.53
C VAL A 339 11.27 2.42 -1.16
N GLN A 340 11.27 1.47 -2.09
CA GLN A 340 10.81 0.10 -1.84
C GLN A 340 11.97 -0.87 -1.95
N ILE A 341 12.18 -1.60 -0.86
CA ILE A 341 13.27 -2.53 -0.67
C ILE A 341 12.65 -3.90 -0.41
N THR A 342 13.12 -4.93 -1.09
CA THR A 342 12.70 -6.31 -0.81
C THR A 342 13.89 -7.24 -0.64
N GLN A 343 13.60 -8.39 -0.04
CA GLN A 343 14.53 -9.48 0.15
C GLN A 343 13.80 -10.80 0.01
N ARG A 344 14.55 -11.85 -0.34
CA ARG A 344 14.04 -13.20 -0.58
C ARG A 344 14.72 -14.21 0.32
N ARG A 345 13.93 -15.15 0.83
CA ARG A 345 14.32 -16.35 1.58
C ARG A 345 13.64 -17.55 0.95
N ARG A 346 14.35 -18.68 0.88
CA ARG A 346 13.78 -19.93 0.37
C ARG A 346 12.70 -20.45 1.33
N GLY A 347 11.54 -20.78 0.76
CA GLY A 347 10.42 -21.40 1.45
C GLY A 347 10.27 -22.86 1.02
N TYR A 348 10.14 -23.75 1.99
CA TYR A 348 9.93 -25.18 1.82
C TYR A 348 8.65 -25.59 2.56
N LEU A 349 7.87 -26.47 1.94
CA LEU A 349 6.65 -27.03 2.55
C LEU A 349 6.99 -28.06 3.62
N ASP A 350 8.10 -28.78 3.44
CA ASP A 350 8.64 -29.71 4.44
C ASP A 350 9.34 -28.91 5.56
N PRO A 351 8.88 -29.01 6.83
CA PRO A 351 9.51 -28.33 7.95
C PRO A 351 10.96 -28.73 8.20
N GLU A 352 11.35 -29.98 7.95
CA GLU A 352 12.73 -30.44 8.14
C GLU A 352 13.66 -29.81 7.10
N GLU A 353 13.21 -29.72 5.84
CA GLU A 353 13.94 -29.03 4.78
C GLU A 353 14.05 -27.52 5.06
N GLN A 354 12.97 -26.89 5.53
CA GLN A 354 12.99 -25.48 5.91
C GLN A 354 14.02 -25.22 7.01
N GLN A 355 13.99 -26.03 8.06
CA GLN A 355 14.94 -25.93 9.17
C GLN A 355 16.39 -26.16 8.70
N ALA A 356 16.61 -27.14 7.81
CA ALA A 356 17.93 -27.43 7.22
C ALA A 356 18.43 -26.30 6.30
N ALA A 357 17.54 -25.61 5.59
CA ALA A 357 17.92 -24.44 4.80
C ALA A 357 18.30 -23.27 5.71
N ASP A 358 17.52 -23.00 6.76
CA ASP A 358 17.72 -21.84 7.63
C ASP A 358 18.91 -21.96 8.58
N ASN A 359 19.22 -23.17 9.05
CA ASN A 359 20.43 -23.42 9.85
C ASN A 359 21.69 -23.61 8.98
N GLY A 360 21.55 -23.64 7.64
CA GLY A 360 22.65 -23.83 6.69
C GLY A 360 23.19 -25.25 6.58
N THR A 361 22.45 -26.28 7.04
CA THR A 361 22.85 -27.68 6.88
C THR A 361 22.43 -28.29 5.54
N MET A 362 21.48 -27.66 4.84
CA MET A 362 21.11 -28.05 3.47
C MET A 362 22.25 -27.72 2.50
N PRO A 363 22.63 -28.62 1.58
CA PRO A 363 23.64 -28.31 0.57
C PRO A 363 23.20 -27.12 -0.30
N HIS A 364 24.03 -26.08 -0.40
CA HIS A 364 23.77 -24.89 -1.24
C HIS A 364 24.03 -25.16 -2.73
N THR A 365 23.70 -26.35 -3.20
CA THR A 365 23.99 -26.88 -4.54
C THR A 365 22.85 -27.76 -5.02
N GLY A 366 22.69 -27.88 -6.33
CA GLY A 366 21.71 -28.78 -6.95
C GLY A 366 20.32 -28.15 -7.12
N GLU A 367 19.41 -28.97 -7.64
CA GLU A 367 18.08 -28.51 -8.06
C GLU A 367 17.23 -28.05 -6.88
N ARG A 368 17.21 -28.81 -5.76
CA ARG A 368 16.38 -28.48 -4.59
C ARG A 368 16.74 -27.14 -3.94
N TRP A 369 18.01 -26.76 -3.96
CA TRP A 369 18.44 -25.44 -3.49
C TRP A 369 18.09 -24.32 -4.47
N SER A 370 18.13 -24.60 -5.77
CA SER A 370 17.87 -23.62 -6.83
C SER A 370 16.38 -23.38 -7.07
N ARG A 371 15.55 -24.38 -6.76
CA ARG A 371 14.09 -24.39 -6.91
C ARG A 371 13.44 -24.75 -5.57
N PRO A 372 13.32 -23.78 -4.64
CA PRO A 372 12.50 -23.97 -3.43
C PRO A 372 11.02 -24.12 -3.82
N ASP A 373 10.18 -24.58 -2.89
CA ASP A 373 8.73 -24.69 -3.15
C ASP A 373 8.10 -23.33 -3.40
N PHE A 374 8.58 -22.29 -2.70
CA PHE A 374 8.22 -20.91 -2.95
C PHE A 374 9.32 -19.94 -2.48
N TRP A 375 9.19 -18.67 -2.85
CA TRP A 375 10.05 -17.59 -2.32
C TRP A 375 9.30 -16.81 -1.24
N PHE A 376 9.75 -16.94 0.01
CA PHE A 376 9.31 -16.08 1.10
C PHE A 376 9.93 -14.70 0.91
N ARG A 377 9.12 -13.64 0.98
CA ARG A 377 9.59 -12.27 0.74
C ARG A 377 9.47 -11.43 2.00
N GLY A 378 10.34 -10.44 2.11
CA GLY A 378 10.29 -9.42 3.15
C GLY A 378 10.80 -8.10 2.58
N GLY A 379 10.82 -7.06 3.39
CA GLY A 379 11.27 -5.75 2.95
C GLY A 379 10.65 -4.58 3.70
N ALA A 380 10.94 -3.37 3.21
CA ALA A 380 10.37 -2.14 3.71
C ALA A 380 10.03 -1.16 2.59
N THR A 381 8.96 -0.39 2.83
CA THR A 381 8.66 0.85 2.13
C THR A 381 9.04 2.02 3.04
N LEU A 382 9.96 2.85 2.58
CA LEU A 382 10.39 4.06 3.28
C LEU A 382 9.77 5.29 2.63
N LEU A 383 9.30 6.20 3.48
CA LEU A 383 8.80 7.51 3.07
C LEU A 383 9.66 8.59 3.71
N VAL A 384 10.39 9.32 2.87
CA VAL A 384 11.25 10.43 3.29
C VAL A 384 10.61 11.73 2.82
N ASP A 385 10.39 12.67 3.73
CA ASP A 385 9.89 14.00 3.38
C ASP A 385 11.02 14.81 2.74
N LEU A 386 10.81 15.26 1.50
CA LEU A 386 11.85 15.97 0.74
C LEU A 386 11.99 17.44 1.14
N ARG A 387 11.13 17.95 2.02
CA ARG A 387 11.20 19.33 2.52
C ARG A 387 12.26 19.47 3.61
N ASP A 388 12.38 18.47 4.48
CA ASP A 388 13.28 18.45 5.62
C ASP A 388 14.27 17.27 5.62
N GLY A 389 14.12 16.31 4.70
CA GLY A 389 14.98 15.13 4.57
C GLY A 389 14.68 14.02 5.57
N ARG A 390 13.62 14.14 6.39
CA ARG A 390 13.34 13.21 7.48
C ARG A 390 12.63 11.95 7.03
N VAL A 391 12.99 10.82 7.63
CA VAL A 391 12.26 9.56 7.44
C VAL A 391 10.96 9.61 8.23
N ARG A 392 9.83 9.76 7.53
CA ARG A 392 8.50 9.86 8.16
C ARG A 392 7.90 8.50 8.48
N ARG A 393 8.11 7.50 7.62
CA ARG A 393 7.53 6.16 7.78
C ARG A 393 8.52 5.09 7.33
N CYS A 394 8.55 3.99 8.07
CA CYS A 394 9.16 2.73 7.66
C CYS A 394 8.11 1.62 7.81
N ILE A 395 7.53 1.20 6.70
CA ILE A 395 6.46 0.19 6.69
C ILE A 395 7.07 -1.12 6.23
N ARG A 396 7.19 -2.10 7.12
CA ARG A 396 8.02 -3.27 6.90
C ARG A 396 7.30 -4.60 7.09
N LYS A 397 7.79 -5.59 6.36
CA LYS A 397 7.47 -7.02 6.50
C LYS A 397 8.80 -7.76 6.71
N ARG A 398 9.05 -8.15 7.96
CA ARG A 398 10.31 -8.80 8.35
C ARG A 398 10.58 -10.09 7.56
N ILE A 399 11.79 -10.24 7.02
CA ILE A 399 12.24 -11.44 6.30
C ILE A 399 12.46 -12.65 7.23
N ASP A 400 12.69 -12.38 8.50
CA ASP A 400 12.95 -13.34 9.57
C ASP A 400 11.71 -13.59 10.45
N ASN A 401 10.51 -13.30 9.93
CA ASN A 401 9.26 -13.56 10.65
C ASN A 401 8.75 -14.98 10.36
N ASP A 402 9.11 -15.93 11.23
CA ASP A 402 8.76 -17.34 11.05
C ASP A 402 7.26 -17.61 11.22
N THR A 403 6.52 -16.76 11.96
CA THR A 403 5.04 -16.85 12.01
C THR A 403 4.42 -16.56 10.65
N ARG A 404 4.95 -15.55 9.93
CA ARG A 404 4.50 -15.23 8.56
C ARG A 404 4.91 -16.32 7.57
N LEU A 405 6.12 -16.84 7.71
CA LEU A 405 6.57 -17.97 6.89
C LEU A 405 5.64 -19.17 7.05
N ALA A 406 5.33 -19.57 8.29
CA ALA A 406 4.41 -20.68 8.57
C ALA A 406 3.00 -20.44 8.01
N ALA A 407 2.49 -19.20 8.09
CA ALA A 407 1.19 -18.86 7.50
C ALA A 407 1.19 -18.99 5.97
N GLN A 408 2.28 -18.57 5.30
CA GLN A 408 2.43 -18.72 3.85
C GLN A 408 2.64 -20.19 3.44
N THR A 409 3.40 -20.97 4.21
CA THR A 409 3.53 -22.41 4.01
C THR A 409 2.17 -23.10 4.07
N ALA A 410 1.36 -22.81 5.10
CA ALA A 410 0.02 -23.38 5.25
C ALA A 410 -0.94 -22.95 4.12
N TYR A 411 -0.74 -21.76 3.54
CA TYR A 411 -1.50 -21.32 2.38
C TYR A 411 -1.17 -22.15 1.12
N HIS A 412 0.11 -22.31 0.81
CA HIS A 412 0.55 -23.09 -0.36
C HIS A 412 0.23 -24.59 -0.23
N ASP A 413 0.33 -25.15 0.97
CA ASP A 413 -0.07 -26.54 1.23
C ASP A 413 -1.57 -26.77 0.95
N ARG A 414 -2.42 -25.79 1.26
CA ARG A 414 -3.87 -25.84 0.97
C ARG A 414 -4.22 -25.68 -0.50
N GLU A 415 -3.46 -24.90 -1.27
CA GLU A 415 -3.66 -24.82 -2.73
C GLU A 415 -3.29 -26.13 -3.44
N LEU A 416 -2.38 -26.92 -2.87
CA LEU A 416 -2.02 -28.25 -3.37
C LEU A 416 -2.99 -29.37 -2.95
N ALA A 417 -3.85 -29.12 -1.95
CA ALA A 417 -4.86 -30.07 -1.48
C ALA A 417 -6.12 -30.08 -2.37
N PRO A 418 -6.80 -31.24 -2.57
CA PRO A 418 -8.08 -31.27 -3.27
C PRO A 418 -9.09 -30.35 -2.59
N VAL A 419 -9.85 -29.60 -3.41
CA VAL A 419 -10.79 -28.48 -3.12
C VAL A 419 -11.74 -28.66 -1.90
N SER A 420 -11.85 -29.86 -1.35
CA SER A 420 -12.67 -30.22 -0.19
C SER A 420 -12.19 -29.64 1.16
N LEU A 421 -10.90 -29.27 1.31
CA LEU A 421 -10.30 -28.97 2.62
C LEU A 421 -9.71 -27.56 2.81
N ALA A 422 -9.75 -26.68 1.80
CA ALA A 422 -9.13 -25.36 1.85
C ALA A 422 -9.94 -24.33 2.67
N ARG A 423 -9.97 -24.51 3.99
CA ARG A 423 -10.56 -23.57 4.97
C ARG A 423 -9.45 -22.74 5.62
N MET A 424 -9.42 -21.45 5.26
CA MET A 424 -8.69 -20.30 5.83
C MET A 424 -7.52 -19.74 4.99
N ALA A 425 -7.48 -18.41 4.92
CA ALA A 425 -6.33 -17.54 4.65
C ALA A 425 -5.87 -17.25 3.21
N ALA A 426 -6.76 -17.07 2.23
CA ALA A 426 -6.35 -16.39 0.99
C ALA A 426 -6.63 -14.89 1.10
N GLU A 427 -5.66 -14.00 0.85
CA GLU A 427 -5.87 -12.56 0.65
C GLU A 427 -5.62 -12.23 -0.84
N PRO A 428 -6.53 -11.54 -1.56
CA PRO A 428 -6.45 -11.40 -3.01
C PRO A 428 -5.25 -10.61 -3.53
N PHE A 429 -4.61 -9.78 -2.69
CA PHE A 429 -3.40 -9.07 -3.08
C PHE A 429 -2.16 -9.97 -3.19
N ALA A 430 -2.16 -11.15 -2.55
CA ALA A 430 -1.07 -12.12 -2.67
C ALA A 430 -0.85 -12.59 -4.12
N PHE A 431 -1.93 -12.61 -4.93
CA PHE A 431 -1.90 -13.04 -6.33
C PHE A 431 -1.09 -12.09 -7.24
N ILE A 432 -1.00 -10.79 -6.90
CA ILE A 432 -0.31 -9.79 -7.74
C ILE A 432 1.22 -9.90 -7.61
N HIS A 433 1.73 -10.48 -6.52
CA HIS A 433 3.16 -10.67 -6.28
C HIS A 433 3.68 -12.07 -6.65
N GLY A 434 2.79 -12.97 -7.10
CA GLY A 434 3.08 -14.36 -7.43
C GLY A 434 3.56 -14.64 -8.86
N GLY A 435 3.82 -13.61 -9.69
CA GLY A 435 4.24 -13.85 -11.07
C GLY A 435 5.03 -12.71 -11.68
N HIS A 436 6.33 -12.91 -11.83
CA HIS A 436 7.17 -12.54 -12.97
C HIS A 436 8.34 -13.53 -12.93
N ASP A 437 8.15 -14.69 -13.55
CA ASP A 437 9.26 -15.51 -14.03
C ASP A 437 9.71 -14.89 -15.35
N ASP A 438 10.91 -14.31 -15.34
CA ASP A 438 11.88 -14.36 -16.43
C ASP A 438 13.28 -14.47 -15.82
#